data_AF-A0A2V8P6D2-F1
#
_entry.id   AF-A0A2V8P6D2-F1
#
_cell.length_a   1.000
_cell.length_b   1.000
_cell.length_c   1.000
_cell.angle_alpha   90.00
_cell.angle_beta   90.00
_cell.angle_gamma   90.00
#
_symmetry.space_group_name_H-M   'P 1'
#
loop_
_entity.id
_entity.type
_entity.pdbx_description
1 polymer ?
#
loop_
_entity_poly.entity_id
_entity_poly.type
_entity_poly.pdbx_seq_one_letter_code
_entity_poly.pdbx_strand_id
1 'polypeptide(L)' 'MSIEEKVVEKLHGLPPDKQKQVLEFVESLSQKNGSTRSLKSLYGLWSDFSIEVSDQDTESARREMWG' A
#
# COMPACT_ATOMS: atom_id res chain seq x y z
N MET A 1 -6.35 20.27 28.93
CA MET A 1 -7.01 19.03 28.50
C MET A 1 -6.11 18.29 27.53
N SER A 2 -5.67 17.10 27.92
CA SER A 2 -4.94 16.16 27.08
C SER A 2 -5.84 15.58 25.99
N ILE A 3 -5.26 15.08 24.91
CA ILE A 3 -5.99 14.36 23.85
C ILE A 3 -6.67 13.12 24.44
N GLU A 4 -5.99 12.44 25.37
CA GLU A 4 -6.50 11.26 26.07
C GLU A 4 -7.82 11.56 26.80
N GLU A 5 -7.86 12.66 27.56
CA GLU A 5 -9.03 13.09 28.32
C GLU A 5 -10.23 13.35 27.41
N LYS A 6 -10.00 14.00 26.25
CA LYS A 6 -11.04 14.28 25.27
C LYS A 6 -11.58 13.02 24.60
N VAL A 7 -10.72 12.03 24.34
CA VAL A 7 -11.14 10.75 23.76
C VAL A 7 -12.02 9.98 24.74
N VAL A 8 -11.62 9.92 26.01
CA VAL A 8 -12.39 9.26 27.08
C VAL A 8 -13.75 9.92 27.27
N GLU A 9 -13.81 11.25 27.34
CA GLU A 9 -15.08 11.99 27.48
C GLU A 9 -16.05 11.70 26.32
N LYS A 10 -15.56 11.66 25.09
CA LYS A 10 -16.38 11.34 23.91
C LYS A 10 -16.83 9.88 23.87
N LEU A 11 -16.02 8.95 24.36
CA LEU A 11 -16.37 7.53 24.48
C LEU A 11 -17.48 7.29 25.50
N HIS A 12 -17.44 7.96 26.66
CA HIS A 12 -18.49 7.85 27.67
C HIS A 12 -19.84 8.40 27.21
N GLY A 13 -19.86 9.37 26.29
CA GLY A 13 -21.09 9.90 25.71
C GLY A 13 -21.73 9.03 24.62
N LEU A 14 -21.09 7.92 24.22
CA LEU A 14 -21.57 7.05 23.15
C LEU A 14 -22.31 5.80 23.69
N PRO A 15 -23.36 5.33 23.01
CA PRO A 15 -23.98 4.05 23.31
C PRO A 15 -23.02 2.87 23.07
N PRO A 16 -23.24 1.71 23.72
CA PRO A 16 -22.30 0.58 23.71
C PRO A 16 -22.00 0.05 22.31
N ASP A 17 -22.96 0.10 21.38
CA ASP A 17 -22.75 -0.33 19.99
C ASP A 17 -21.76 0.56 19.23
N LYS A 18 -21.74 1.87 19.53
CA LYS A 18 -20.80 2.81 18.92
C LYS A 18 -19.43 2.76 19.59
N GLN A 19 -19.36 2.43 20.88
CA GLN A 19 -18.08 2.20 21.57
C GLN A 19 -17.31 1.03 20.93
N LYS A 20 -18.01 -0.04 20.55
CA LYS A 20 -17.41 -1.17 19.80
C LYS A 20 -16.83 -0.73 18.45
N GLN A 21 -17.56 0.10 17.69
CA GLN A 21 -17.06 0.63 16.42
C GLN A 21 -15.82 1.51 16.59
N VAL A 22 -15.71 2.27 17.69
CA VAL A 22 -14.51 3.07 17.97
C VAL A 22 -13.32 2.18 18.28
N LEU A 23 -13.52 1.09 19.04
CA LEU A 23 -12.46 0.10 19.30
C LEU A 23 -11.96 -0.53 18.00
N GLU A 24 -12.88 -0.98 17.13
CA GLU A 24 -12.55 -1.53 15.81
C GLU A 24 -11.78 -0.51 14.93
N PHE A 25 -12.18 0.76 14.97
CA PHE A 25 -11.50 1.82 14.24
C PHE A 25 -10.07 2.03 14.75
N VAL A 26 -9.85 2.05 16.07
CA VAL A 26 -8.51 2.20 16.67
C VAL A 26 -7.60 1.00 16.33
N GLU A 27 -8.14 -0.21 16.34
CA GLU A 27 -7.42 -1.41 15.86
C GLU A 27 -7.04 -1.28 14.39
N SER A 28 -7.96 -0.77 13.54
CA SER A 28 -7.68 -0.53 12.12
C SER A 28 -6.57 0.50 11.89
N LEU A 29 -6.50 1.55 12.72
CA LEU A 29 -5.43 2.56 12.66
C LEU A 29 -4.08 1.94 13.03
N SER A 30 -4.06 1.07 14.04
CA SER A 30 -2.85 0.35 14.46
C SER A 30 -2.37 -0.63 13.39
N GLN A 31 -3.28 -1.34 12.71
CA GLN A 31 -2.93 -2.23 11.59
C GLN A 31 -2.43 -1.48 10.36
N LYS A 32 -3.00 -0.31 10.03
CA LYS A 32 -2.58 0.48 8.85
C LYS A 32 -1.16 1.04 8.97
N ASN A 33 -0.65 1.22 10.19
CA ASN A 33 0.74 1.63 10.42
C ASN A 33 1.75 0.47 10.27
N GLY A 34 1.28 -0.78 10.17
CA GLY A 34 2.13 -1.98 10.16
C GLY A 34 2.78 -2.32 8.81
N SER A 35 2.25 -1.85 7.68
CA SER A 35 2.94 -2.05 6.40
C SER A 35 2.38 -1.14 5.31
N THR A 36 2.98 0.03 5.14
CA THR A 36 3.30 0.45 3.78
C THR A 36 4.37 -0.51 3.30
N ARG A 37 3.96 -1.71 2.86
CA ARG A 37 4.86 -2.66 2.21
C ARG A 37 5.49 -1.86 1.09
N SER A 38 6.79 -1.55 1.21
CA SER A 38 7.48 -0.80 0.18
C SER A 38 7.21 -1.57 -1.11
N LEU A 39 6.59 -0.88 -2.07
CA LEU A 39 6.44 -1.46 -3.40
C LEU A 39 7.87 -1.75 -3.83
N LYS A 40 8.19 -3.05 -3.94
CA LYS A 40 9.53 -3.48 -4.36
C LYS A 40 9.84 -2.75 -5.66
N SER A 41 11.07 -2.26 -5.79
CA SER A 41 11.51 -1.59 -7.02
C SER A 41 11.15 -2.46 -8.22
N LEU A 42 10.59 -1.85 -9.27
CA LEU A 42 10.34 -2.53 -10.54
C LEU A 42 11.65 -2.88 -11.26
N TYR A 43 12.77 -2.27 -10.84
CA TYR A 43 14.11 -2.59 -11.32
C TYR A 43 14.49 -4.02 -10.93
N GLY A 44 14.80 -4.85 -11.93
CA GLY A 44 15.15 -6.26 -11.75
C GLY A 44 13.98 -7.25 -11.77
N LEU A 45 12.74 -6.78 -11.93
CA LEU A 45 11.55 -7.66 -12.00
C LEU A 45 11.59 -8.63 -13.20
N TRP A 46 12.34 -8.27 -14.23
CA TRP A 46 12.50 -9.07 -15.45
C TRP A 46 13.82 -9.84 -15.47
N SER A 47 14.69 -9.66 -14.48
CA SER A 47 15.98 -10.37 -14.41
C SER A 47 15.83 -11.87 -14.17
N ASP A 48 14.73 -12.29 -13.55
CA ASP A 48 14.41 -13.70 -13.34
C ASP A 48 13.82 -14.37 -14.59
N PHE A 49 13.38 -13.56 -15.57
CA PHE A 49 12.97 -14.07 -16.86
C PHE A 49 14.20 -14.09 -17.75
N SER A 50 14.66 -15.28 -18.15
CA SER A 50 15.80 -15.51 -19.04
C SER A 50 15.52 -15.02 -20.48
N ILE A 51 15.16 -13.75 -20.60
CA ILE A 51 14.87 -13.06 -21.84
C ILE A 51 16.15 -12.31 -22.20
N GLU A 52 16.88 -12.86 -23.17
CA GLU A 52 18.01 -12.18 -23.79
C GLU A 52 17.47 -11.37 -24.96
N VAL A 53 17.45 -10.04 -24.84
CA VAL A 53 17.10 -9.14 -25.95
C VAL A 53 18.39 -8.69 -26.61
N SER A 54 18.58 -9.04 -27.88
CA SER A 54 19.72 -8.55 -28.66
C SER A 54 19.40 -7.21 -29.33
N ASP A 55 20.43 -6.43 -29.64
CA ASP A 55 20.26 -5.16 -30.37
C ASP A 55 19.55 -5.37 -31.71
N GLN A 56 19.86 -6.48 -32.39
CA GLN A 56 19.24 -6.85 -33.66
C GLN A 56 17.72 -7.07 -33.50
N ASP A 57 17.27 -7.67 -32.40
CA ASP A 57 15.84 -7.90 -32.16
C ASP A 57 15.09 -6.56 -31.99
N THR A 58 15.72 -5.57 -31.35
CA THR A 58 15.11 -4.25 -31.15
C THR A 58 15.06 -3.43 -32.44
N GLU A 59 16.09 -3.50 -33.28
CA GLU A 59 16.11 -2.81 -34.58
C GLU A 59 15.09 -3.42 -35.54
N SER A 60 14.97 -4.75 -35.55
CA SER A 60 13.99 -5.48 -36.33
C SER A 60 12.57 -5.08 -35.95
N ALA A 61 12.25 -5.10 -34.65
CA ALA A 61 10.94 -4.71 -34.15
C ALA A 61 10.61 -3.23 -34.43
N ARG A 62 11.59 -2.33 -34.30
CA ARG A 62 11.40 -0.91 -34.63
C ARG A 62 11.12 -0.71 -36.12
N ARG A 63 11.85 -1.41 -36.98
CA ARG A 63 11.68 -1.31 -38.44
C ARG A 63 10.37 -1.93 -38.90
N GLU A 64 9.89 -3.00 -38.28
CA GLU A 64 8.62 -3.64 -38.63
C GLU A 64 7.41 -2.82 -38.17
N MET A 65 7.47 -2.22 -36.98
CA MET A 65 6.34 -1.46 -36.48
C MET A 65 6.29 -0.03 -37.04
N TRP A 66 7.44 0.62 -37.23
CA TRP A 66 7.52 2.07 -37.53
C TRP A 66 8.30 2.38 -38.82
N GLY A 67 8.70 1.37 -39.60
CA GLY A 67 9.36 1.52 -40.91
C GLY A 67 8.42 1.34 -42.10
#